data_AF-A0AAW2YGL4-F1
#
_entry.id   AF-A0AAW2YGL4-F1
#
_cell.length_a   1.000
_cell.length_b   1.000
_cell.length_c   1.000
_cell.angle_alpha   90.00
_cell.angle_beta   90.00
_cell.angle_gamma   90.00
#
_symmetry.space_group_name_H-M   'P 1'
#
loop_
_entity.id
_entity.type
_entity.pdbx_description
1 polymer ?
#
loop_
_entity_poly.entity_id
_entity_poly.type
_entity_poly.pdbx_seq_one_letter_code
_entity_poly.pdbx_strand_id
1 'polypeptide(L)'
;CILGVAVRAHPQYPLIIVDNRDEYYTRPTKDAEIEESTGILCGRDMSAGGTWCGLHTKTGDFSVLTNVFEPNRKPSVAHPISRGRLVETFINGEYERDVDKSILPDWESYMGFNLVFGNLYRFAREQQKINAGEKNAHQPSIYYLSNRSSSSPSTHQEPKVQRLSQGVHVVSNSYMDDTSWPKVKFLKQEMEKILTQTNKTFTPREMRDHMARLLTSRPLLPESQVPQYIKEEIKTFCQSKMEGYHSSITSINSGITIQLEEFDQMIMQSCCNIFIDYCKKFKTKSQVVMLVDNNGDVYFYYRNTDELIVPEPLLPNEASGVHGAQGRRSMDFACGGWKEYKIGITTHYKKRTSFEYHH
;
A
#
# COMPACT_ATOMS: atom_id res chain seq x y z
N CYS A 1 -6.04 -0.07 -0.20
CA CYS A 1 -4.59 0.07 0.05
C CYS A 1 -3.97 0.95 -1.01
N ILE A 2 -2.84 1.57 -0.71
CA ILE A 2 -2.00 2.30 -1.68
C ILE A 2 -0.55 2.21 -1.23
N LEU A 3 0.35 2.07 -2.20
CA LEU A 3 1.79 1.95 -2.02
C LEU A 3 2.50 2.98 -2.91
N GLY A 4 3.39 3.77 -2.34
CA GLY A 4 4.31 4.66 -3.06
C GLY A 4 5.75 4.20 -2.88
N VAL A 5 6.53 4.25 -3.96
CA VAL A 5 7.94 3.85 -3.99
C VAL A 5 8.74 4.93 -4.72
N ALA A 6 9.65 5.59 -4.01
CA ALA A 6 10.55 6.57 -4.57
C ALA A 6 11.96 5.94 -4.69
N VAL A 7 12.40 5.71 -5.92
CA VAL A 7 13.71 5.10 -6.23
C VAL A 7 14.65 6.17 -6.73
N ARG A 8 15.71 6.46 -5.97
CA ARG A 8 16.73 7.49 -6.27
C ARG A 8 16.12 8.85 -6.63
N ALA A 9 15.02 9.19 -5.97
CA ALA A 9 14.26 10.42 -6.21
C ALA A 9 14.54 11.52 -5.16
N HIS A 10 15.35 11.22 -4.14
CA HIS A 10 15.73 12.17 -3.09
C HIS A 10 17.22 12.06 -2.77
N PRO A 11 17.95 13.17 -2.56
CA PRO A 11 19.39 13.15 -2.35
C PRO A 11 19.83 12.47 -1.05
N GLN A 12 19.04 12.50 0.02
CA GLN A 12 19.41 11.92 1.32
C GLN A 12 18.85 10.51 1.55
N TYR A 13 17.72 10.20 0.91
CA TYR A 13 16.96 8.96 1.08
C TYR A 13 16.78 8.33 -0.30
N PRO A 14 17.80 7.61 -0.81
CA PRO A 14 17.77 7.03 -2.14
C PRO A 14 16.69 5.96 -2.31
N LEU A 15 16.07 5.47 -1.23
CA LEU A 15 14.85 4.67 -1.30
C LEU A 15 13.86 5.10 -0.21
N ILE A 16 12.63 5.35 -0.63
CA ILE A 16 11.49 5.65 0.25
C ILE A 16 10.33 4.75 -0.19
N ILE A 17 9.75 4.00 0.75
CA ILE A 17 8.59 3.14 0.52
C ILE A 17 7.51 3.53 1.52
N VAL A 18 6.29 3.77 1.05
CA VAL A 18 5.16 4.20 1.88
C VAL A 18 3.97 3.32 1.57
N ASP A 19 3.39 2.67 2.56
CA ASP A 19 2.21 1.81 2.41
C ASP A 19 1.10 2.26 3.34
N ASN A 20 -0.12 2.32 2.81
CA ASN A 20 -1.34 2.51 3.58
C ASN A 20 -2.29 1.35 3.30
N ARG A 21 -2.43 0.46 4.28
CA ARG A 21 -3.35 -0.67 4.22
C ARG A 21 -4.77 -0.20 4.52
N ASP A 22 -5.64 -0.27 3.51
CA ASP A 22 -7.08 -0.09 3.71
C ASP A 22 -7.74 -1.44 3.87
N GLU A 23 -8.58 -1.57 4.89
CA GLU A 23 -9.24 -2.82 5.18
C GLU A 23 -10.57 -2.60 5.91
N TYR A 24 -11.42 -3.63 5.88
CA TYR A 24 -12.62 -3.68 6.70
C TYR A 24 -12.33 -3.43 8.19
N TYR A 25 -13.20 -2.67 8.85
CA TYR A 25 -13.10 -2.41 10.30
C TYR A 25 -13.00 -3.69 11.13
N THR A 26 -13.76 -4.70 10.74
CA THR A 26 -13.91 -5.97 11.45
C THR A 26 -12.77 -6.96 11.19
N ARG A 27 -11.87 -6.69 10.23
CA ARG A 27 -10.80 -7.64 9.93
C ARG A 27 -9.72 -7.60 11.02
N PRO A 28 -9.50 -8.69 11.76
CA PRO A 28 -8.48 -8.74 12.79
C PRO A 28 -7.07 -8.74 12.20
N THR A 29 -6.18 -7.97 12.82
CA THR A 29 -4.74 -7.91 12.47
C THR A 29 -3.90 -7.84 13.74
N LYS A 30 -2.71 -8.42 13.71
CA LYS A 30 -1.67 -8.19 14.70
C LYS A 30 -0.71 -7.12 14.18
N ASP A 31 -0.26 -6.27 15.10
CA ASP A 31 0.73 -5.23 14.85
C ASP A 31 2.06 -5.75 14.34
N ALA A 32 2.84 -4.87 13.70
CA ALA A 32 4.17 -5.24 13.24
C ALA A 32 5.16 -5.40 14.39
N GLU A 33 5.69 -6.61 14.48
CA GLU A 33 6.70 -7.06 15.44
C GLU A 33 7.71 -7.94 14.70
N ILE A 34 8.90 -8.10 15.30
CA ILE A 34 9.86 -9.08 14.82
C ILE A 34 9.40 -10.46 15.30
N GLU A 35 9.10 -11.35 14.37
CA GLU A 35 8.83 -12.74 14.68
C GLU A 35 10.14 -13.46 14.98
N GLU A 36 10.31 -13.98 16.20
CA GLU A 36 11.57 -14.61 16.63
C GLU A 36 11.93 -15.86 15.81
N SER A 37 10.94 -16.66 15.41
CA SER A 37 11.12 -17.90 14.64
C SER A 37 11.68 -17.67 13.25
N THR A 38 11.30 -16.55 12.61
CA THR A 38 11.65 -16.27 11.20
C THR A 38 12.60 -15.09 11.06
N GLY A 39 12.68 -14.21 12.05
CA GLY A 39 13.37 -12.92 11.97
C GLY A 39 12.66 -11.91 11.06
N ILE A 40 11.40 -12.15 10.69
CA ILE A 40 10.62 -11.26 9.84
C ILE A 40 9.94 -10.18 10.70
N LEU A 41 10.14 -8.92 10.33
CA LEU A 41 9.40 -7.78 10.86
C LEU A 41 8.17 -7.52 9.99
N CYS A 42 6.97 -7.86 10.47
CA CYS A 42 5.74 -7.67 9.70
C CYS A 42 4.50 -7.61 10.59
N GLY A 43 3.44 -6.96 10.11
CA GLY A 43 2.10 -7.11 10.69
C GLY A 43 1.43 -8.40 10.17
N ARG A 44 0.54 -9.01 10.96
CA ARG A 44 -0.13 -10.27 10.58
C ARG A 44 -1.62 -10.08 10.33
N ASP A 45 -2.11 -10.63 9.22
CA ASP A 45 -3.55 -10.77 8.96
C ASP A 45 -4.05 -12.01 9.68
N MET A 46 -4.81 -11.81 10.76
CA MET A 46 -5.29 -12.91 11.60
C MET A 46 -6.45 -13.68 10.94
N SER A 47 -7.01 -13.18 9.84
CA SER A 47 -8.09 -13.85 9.12
C SER A 47 -7.55 -14.87 8.12
N ALA A 48 -6.45 -14.52 7.43
CA ALA A 48 -5.88 -15.33 6.35
C ALA A 48 -4.50 -15.93 6.69
N GLY A 49 -3.92 -15.58 7.84
CA GLY A 49 -2.66 -16.14 8.35
C GLY A 49 -1.37 -15.55 7.76
N GLY A 50 -1.44 -14.65 6.77
CA GLY A 50 -0.28 -14.08 6.09
C GLY A 50 0.08 -12.66 6.52
N THR A 51 0.92 -11.98 5.73
CA THR A 51 1.22 -10.55 5.88
C THR A 51 0.98 -9.75 4.59
N TRP A 52 0.87 -8.43 4.70
CA TRP A 52 0.74 -7.51 3.56
C TRP A 52 2.01 -6.69 3.32
N CYS A 53 2.90 -6.59 4.31
CA CYS A 53 4.09 -5.75 4.26
C CYS A 53 5.05 -6.22 5.37
N GLY A 54 6.31 -6.41 5.01
CA GLY A 54 7.35 -6.73 5.97
C GLY A 54 8.73 -6.81 5.34
N LEU A 55 9.71 -7.09 6.20
CA LEU A 55 11.09 -7.37 5.79
C LEU A 55 11.76 -8.40 6.70
N HIS A 56 12.72 -9.13 6.15
CA HIS A 56 13.58 -10.02 6.90
C HIS A 56 14.73 -9.23 7.52
N THR A 57 14.77 -9.15 8.86
CA THR A 57 15.68 -8.25 9.60
C THR A 57 17.16 -8.57 9.42
N LYS A 58 17.52 -9.80 9.05
CA LYS A 58 18.91 -10.20 8.77
C LYS A 58 19.35 -10.05 7.31
N THR A 59 18.49 -10.35 6.34
CA THR A 59 18.87 -10.32 4.92
C THR A 59 18.54 -8.99 4.25
N GLY A 60 17.56 -8.27 4.79
CA GLY A 60 17.04 -7.02 4.24
C GLY A 60 16.05 -7.22 3.09
N ASP A 61 15.66 -8.46 2.79
CA ASP A 61 14.61 -8.74 1.80
C ASP A 61 13.26 -8.24 2.31
N PHE A 62 12.55 -7.49 1.48
CA PHE A 62 11.25 -6.92 1.82
C PHE A 62 10.24 -7.22 0.73
N SER A 63 8.97 -7.20 1.10
CA SER A 63 7.87 -7.32 0.16
C SER A 63 6.64 -6.57 0.68
N VAL A 64 5.89 -5.97 -0.25
CA VAL A 64 4.67 -5.21 0.01
C VAL A 64 3.62 -5.57 -1.03
N LEU A 65 2.41 -5.88 -0.57
CA LEU A 65 1.28 -6.30 -1.38
C LEU A 65 0.19 -5.23 -1.41
N THR A 66 -0.33 -4.92 -2.59
CA THR A 66 -1.66 -4.31 -2.73
C THR A 66 -2.60 -5.23 -3.50
N ASN A 67 -3.85 -5.30 -3.01
CA ASN A 67 -4.89 -6.10 -3.66
C ASN A 67 -5.42 -5.36 -4.89
N VAL A 68 -5.60 -6.09 -6.00
CA VAL A 68 -6.38 -5.60 -7.13
C VAL A 68 -7.86 -5.79 -6.82
N PHE A 69 -8.68 -4.79 -7.15
CA PHE A 69 -10.13 -4.87 -6.94
C PHE A 69 -10.78 -5.67 -8.07
N GLU A 70 -11.55 -6.71 -7.74
CA GLU A 70 -12.11 -7.67 -8.70
C GLU A 70 -13.56 -8.06 -8.34
N PRO A 71 -14.55 -7.15 -8.43
CA PRO A 71 -15.89 -7.36 -7.89
C PRO A 71 -16.68 -8.47 -8.61
N ASN A 72 -16.45 -8.63 -9.90
CA ASN A 72 -17.22 -9.54 -10.76
C ASN A 72 -16.47 -10.84 -11.11
N ARG A 73 -15.26 -11.03 -10.57
CA ARG A 73 -14.42 -12.17 -10.93
C ARG A 73 -14.66 -13.33 -9.98
N LYS A 74 -15.00 -14.48 -10.56
CA LYS A 74 -14.90 -15.76 -9.85
C LYS A 74 -13.44 -16.21 -9.86
N PRO A 75 -12.90 -16.67 -8.72
CA PRO A 75 -11.61 -17.34 -8.69
C PRO A 75 -11.53 -18.43 -9.77
N SER A 76 -10.38 -18.53 -10.44
CA SER A 76 -10.04 -19.62 -11.38
C SER A 76 -10.03 -20.99 -10.70
N VAL A 77 -9.79 -21.00 -9.39
CA VAL A 77 -9.75 -22.20 -8.53
C VAL A 77 -10.75 -22.08 -7.40
N ALA A 78 -11.32 -23.20 -6.94
CA ALA A 78 -12.36 -23.19 -5.89
C ALA A 78 -11.90 -22.51 -4.58
N HIS A 79 -10.62 -22.64 -4.24
CA HIS A 79 -10.01 -22.06 -3.04
C HIS A 79 -8.72 -21.32 -3.42
N PRO A 80 -8.78 -20.02 -3.77
CA PRO A 80 -7.60 -19.26 -4.14
C PRO A 80 -6.66 -19.12 -2.95
N ILE A 81 -5.35 -19.16 -3.22
CA ILE A 81 -4.31 -18.98 -2.20
C ILE A 81 -4.36 -17.52 -1.71
N SER A 82 -4.17 -17.33 -0.40
CA SER A 82 -4.02 -15.99 0.16
C SER A 82 -2.81 -15.28 -0.44
N ARG A 83 -3.05 -14.12 -1.07
CA ARG A 83 -2.00 -13.25 -1.61
C ARG A 83 -0.98 -12.82 -0.56
N GLY A 84 -1.34 -12.83 0.73
CA GLY A 84 -0.40 -12.52 1.81
C GLY A 84 0.74 -13.54 1.94
N ARG A 85 0.58 -14.75 1.41
CA ARG A 85 1.66 -15.74 1.31
C ARG A 85 2.76 -15.31 0.35
N LEU A 86 2.42 -14.56 -0.72
CA LEU A 86 3.39 -14.00 -1.66
C LEU A 86 4.39 -13.09 -0.94
N VAL A 87 3.90 -12.32 0.03
CA VAL A 87 4.78 -11.40 0.78
C VAL A 87 5.84 -12.19 1.54
N GLU A 88 5.46 -13.28 2.20
CA GLU A 88 6.38 -14.15 2.95
C GLU A 88 7.37 -14.87 2.04
N THR A 89 6.90 -15.45 0.93
CA THR A 89 7.77 -16.12 -0.05
C THR A 89 8.91 -15.21 -0.52
N PHE A 90 8.60 -13.95 -0.84
CA PHE A 90 9.60 -13.00 -1.30
C PHE A 90 10.48 -12.45 -0.17
N ILE A 91 9.95 -12.29 1.05
CA ILE A 91 10.76 -11.90 2.22
C ILE A 91 11.79 -12.98 2.58
N ASN A 92 11.48 -14.26 2.38
CA ASN A 92 12.42 -15.35 2.65
C ASN A 92 13.51 -15.51 1.58
N GLY A 93 13.57 -14.62 0.59
CA GLY A 93 14.66 -14.58 -0.39
C GLY A 93 14.65 -15.72 -1.39
N GLU A 94 13.49 -16.37 -1.59
CA GLU A 94 13.29 -17.44 -2.57
C GLU A 94 13.18 -16.90 -4.02
N TYR A 95 14.00 -15.91 -4.39
CA TYR A 95 14.06 -15.38 -5.75
C TYR A 95 15.49 -15.20 -6.25
N GLU A 96 15.83 -15.89 -7.34
CA GLU A 96 17.10 -15.71 -8.03
C GLU A 96 17.14 -14.35 -8.76
N ARG A 97 18.36 -13.81 -8.91
CA ARG A 97 18.65 -12.45 -9.39
C ARG A 97 18.30 -12.19 -10.87
N ASP A 98 17.84 -13.20 -11.61
CA ASP A 98 17.55 -13.12 -13.04
C ASP A 98 16.06 -13.28 -13.35
N VAL A 99 15.58 -12.31 -14.11
CA VAL A 99 14.20 -11.84 -14.30
C VAL A 99 13.40 -12.72 -15.28
N ASP A 100 13.92 -13.89 -15.67
CA ASP A 100 13.39 -14.71 -16.78
C ASP A 100 12.85 -16.10 -16.39
N LYS A 101 12.82 -16.45 -15.10
CA LYS A 101 12.13 -17.66 -14.63
C LYS A 101 10.73 -17.30 -14.15
N SER A 102 9.77 -18.20 -14.36
CA SER A 102 8.45 -18.14 -13.75
C SER A 102 8.59 -18.20 -12.23
N ILE A 103 8.78 -17.02 -11.62
CA ILE A 103 9.03 -16.83 -10.18
C ILE A 103 7.83 -17.27 -9.32
N LEU A 104 6.70 -17.53 -9.97
CA LEU A 104 5.44 -17.90 -9.35
C LEU A 104 4.73 -18.96 -10.21
N PRO A 105 5.15 -20.24 -10.17
CA PRO A 105 4.57 -21.28 -11.03
C PRO A 105 3.08 -21.55 -10.76
N ASP A 106 2.61 -21.23 -9.55
CA ASP A 106 1.21 -21.34 -9.11
C ASP A 106 0.43 -20.02 -9.23
N TRP A 107 0.89 -19.07 -10.05
CA TRP A 107 0.33 -17.71 -10.13
C TRP A 107 -1.19 -17.67 -10.43
N GLU A 108 -1.70 -18.64 -11.19
CA GLU A 108 -3.11 -18.77 -11.54
C GLU A 108 -4.02 -19.08 -10.33
N SER A 109 -3.42 -19.53 -9.22
CA SER A 109 -4.12 -19.82 -7.96
C SER A 109 -4.35 -18.58 -7.11
N TYR A 110 -3.79 -17.42 -7.49
CA TYR A 110 -3.96 -16.16 -6.78
C TYR A 110 -4.97 -15.25 -7.49
N MET A 111 -5.79 -14.57 -6.68
CA MET A 111 -6.55 -13.40 -7.13
C MET A 111 -5.60 -12.28 -7.59
N GLY A 112 -6.14 -11.24 -8.24
CA GLY A 112 -5.38 -10.10 -8.74
C GLY A 112 -4.52 -9.44 -7.66
N PHE A 113 -3.23 -9.27 -7.90
CA PHE A 113 -2.29 -8.71 -6.94
C PHE A 113 -1.29 -7.76 -7.60
N ASN A 114 -0.72 -6.91 -6.76
CA ASN A 114 0.47 -6.13 -7.02
C ASN A 114 1.46 -6.39 -5.91
N LEU A 115 2.69 -6.72 -6.25
CA LEU A 115 3.77 -7.00 -5.31
C LEU A 115 4.93 -6.08 -5.64
N VAL A 116 5.46 -5.38 -4.64
CA VAL A 116 6.74 -4.68 -4.73
C VAL A 116 7.70 -5.33 -3.76
N PHE A 117 8.89 -5.69 -4.24
CA PHE A 117 9.85 -6.43 -3.45
C PHE A 117 11.29 -6.07 -3.85
N GLY A 118 12.23 -6.46 -3.01
CA GLY A 118 13.66 -6.24 -3.23
C GLY A 118 14.46 -6.47 -1.96
N ASN A 119 15.74 -6.08 -2.00
CA ASN A 119 16.64 -6.22 -0.85
C ASN A 119 17.19 -4.84 -0.45
N LEU A 120 16.76 -4.34 0.72
CA LEU A 120 17.08 -3.01 1.23
C LEU A 120 18.59 -2.86 1.51
N TYR A 121 19.25 -3.90 2.02
CA TYR A 121 20.69 -3.85 2.32
C TYR A 121 21.55 -3.90 1.06
N ARG A 122 21.14 -4.66 0.05
CA ARG A 122 21.77 -4.64 -1.26
C ARG A 122 21.55 -3.29 -1.91
N PHE A 123 20.34 -2.74 -1.84
CA PHE A 123 20.04 -1.41 -2.37
C PHE A 123 20.98 -0.36 -1.76
N ALA A 124 21.06 -0.31 -0.43
CA ALA A 124 21.96 0.56 0.33
C ALA A 124 23.43 0.39 -0.08
N ARG A 125 23.96 -0.85 -0.04
CA ARG A 125 25.37 -1.12 -0.37
C ARG A 125 25.72 -0.68 -1.78
N GLU A 126 24.90 -1.04 -2.77
CA GLU A 126 25.16 -0.64 -4.15
C GLU A 126 25.05 0.87 -4.34
N GLN A 127 24.11 1.54 -3.65
CA GLN A 127 24.02 2.99 -3.68
C GLN A 127 25.26 3.67 -3.05
N GLN A 128 25.82 3.11 -1.97
CA GLN A 128 27.07 3.60 -1.38
C GLN A 128 28.25 3.48 -2.32
N LYS A 129 28.39 2.33 -3.01
CA LYS A 129 29.42 2.14 -4.04
C LYS A 129 29.29 3.15 -5.17
N ILE A 130 28.06 3.43 -5.63
CA ILE A 130 27.80 4.47 -6.64
C ILE A 130 28.26 5.83 -6.13
N ASN A 131 27.88 6.20 -4.90
CA ASN A 131 28.25 7.48 -4.30
C ASN A 131 29.78 7.62 -4.12
N ALA A 132 30.48 6.50 -3.88
CA ALA A 132 31.93 6.43 -3.77
C ALA A 132 32.67 6.36 -5.13
N GLY A 133 31.94 6.26 -6.25
CA GLY A 133 32.53 6.16 -7.58
C GLY A 133 33.21 4.82 -7.88
N GLU A 134 32.80 3.73 -7.20
CA GLU A 134 33.37 2.40 -7.42
C GLU A 134 33.01 1.84 -8.80
N LYS A 135 34.00 1.32 -9.54
CA LYS A 135 33.82 0.83 -10.92
C LYS A 135 32.94 -0.42 -11.05
N ASN A 136 32.80 -1.20 -9.97
CA ASN A 136 31.98 -2.41 -9.88
C ASN A 136 30.61 -2.15 -9.22
N ALA A 137 30.22 -0.89 -9.04
CA ALA A 137 28.92 -0.55 -8.52
C ALA A 137 27.83 -0.93 -9.53
N HIS A 138 26.84 -1.71 -9.08
CA HIS A 138 25.67 -2.02 -9.89
C HIS A 138 24.55 -1.06 -9.54
N GLN A 139 23.67 -0.74 -10.50
CA GLN A 139 22.49 0.04 -10.13
C GLN A 139 21.63 -0.80 -9.16
N PRO A 140 21.29 -0.29 -7.97
CA PRO A 140 20.38 -0.98 -7.06
C PRO A 140 18.99 -1.08 -7.70
N SER A 141 18.24 -2.12 -7.34
CA SER A 141 16.95 -2.44 -7.97
C SER A 141 15.89 -2.73 -6.93
N ILE A 142 14.70 -2.21 -7.21
CA ILE A 142 13.44 -2.61 -6.58
C ILE A 142 12.57 -3.15 -7.72
N TYR A 143 11.77 -4.16 -7.43
CA TYR A 143 11.01 -4.88 -8.41
C TYR A 143 9.52 -4.77 -8.14
N TYR A 144 8.76 -4.83 -9.22
CA TYR A 144 7.31 -4.88 -9.24
C TYR A 144 6.87 -6.14 -9.97
N LEU A 145 5.85 -6.80 -9.45
CA LEU A 145 5.26 -8.01 -10.02
C LEU A 145 3.74 -7.92 -9.87
N SER A 146 3.03 -8.21 -10.96
CA SER A 146 1.57 -8.26 -10.94
C SER A 146 1.08 -9.31 -11.94
N ASN A 147 0.03 -10.02 -11.57
CA ASN A 147 -0.73 -10.86 -12.50
C ASN A 147 -1.76 -10.03 -13.31
N ARG A 148 -1.64 -8.69 -13.35
CA ARG A 148 -2.50 -7.80 -14.15
C ARG A 148 -1.74 -7.09 -15.25
N SER A 149 -2.42 -6.97 -16.38
CA SER A 149 -1.93 -6.21 -17.52
C SER A 149 -2.31 -4.73 -17.41
N SER A 150 -1.36 -3.85 -17.74
CA SER A 150 -1.63 -2.42 -17.91
C SER A 150 -2.43 -2.12 -19.18
N SER A 151 -2.34 -2.97 -20.21
CA SER A 151 -3.10 -2.80 -21.46
C SER A 151 -4.52 -3.35 -21.37
N SER A 152 -4.77 -4.28 -20.44
CA SER A 152 -6.09 -4.86 -20.19
C SER A 152 -6.24 -5.21 -18.71
N PRO A 153 -6.68 -4.25 -17.86
CA PRO A 153 -6.72 -4.42 -16.40
C PRO A 153 -7.62 -5.58 -15.93
N SER A 154 -8.63 -5.94 -16.73
CA SER A 154 -9.52 -7.06 -16.48
C SER A 154 -8.87 -8.43 -16.74
N THR A 155 -7.81 -8.48 -17.55
CA THR A 155 -7.15 -9.72 -17.97
C THR A 155 -6.07 -10.14 -16.97
N HIS A 156 -6.04 -11.42 -16.61
CA HIS A 156 -4.90 -12.03 -15.89
C HIS A 156 -3.83 -12.40 -16.90
N GLN A 157 -2.58 -12.14 -16.54
CA GLN A 157 -1.43 -12.56 -17.32
C GLN A 157 -0.39 -13.16 -16.39
N GLU A 158 0.46 -14.02 -16.95
CA GLU A 158 1.62 -14.53 -16.22
C GLU A 158 2.44 -13.35 -15.67
N PRO A 159 2.69 -13.32 -14.35
CA PRO A 159 3.42 -12.23 -13.73
C PRO A 159 4.83 -12.12 -14.28
N LYS A 160 5.19 -10.93 -14.77
CA LYS A 160 6.55 -10.61 -15.20
C LYS A 160 7.19 -9.65 -14.21
N VAL A 161 8.40 -9.98 -13.79
CA VAL A 161 9.17 -9.13 -12.88
C VAL A 161 9.60 -7.88 -13.65
N GLN A 162 9.18 -6.72 -13.19
CA GLN A 162 9.56 -5.43 -13.72
C GLN A 162 10.49 -4.72 -12.75
N ARG A 163 11.66 -4.28 -13.21
CA ARG A 163 12.53 -3.39 -12.43
C ARG A 163 11.95 -1.98 -12.41
N LEU A 164 11.85 -1.37 -11.23
CA LEU A 164 11.48 0.03 -11.08
C LEU A 164 12.62 0.94 -11.51
N SER A 165 12.32 1.89 -12.39
CA SER A 165 13.25 2.93 -12.83
C SER A 165 13.43 4.01 -11.75
N GLN A 166 14.37 4.94 -11.96
CA GLN A 166 14.49 6.11 -11.09
C GLN A 166 13.22 6.97 -11.17
N GLY A 167 12.72 7.43 -10.01
CA GLY A 167 11.52 8.27 -9.91
C GLY A 167 10.56 7.81 -8.83
N VAL A 168 9.35 8.36 -8.84
CA VAL A 168 8.24 7.99 -7.96
C VAL A 168 7.27 7.08 -8.71
N HIS A 169 6.98 5.92 -8.12
CA HIS A 169 6.05 4.91 -8.62
C HIS A 169 4.96 4.69 -7.59
N VAL A 170 3.70 4.65 -8.01
CA VAL A 170 2.57 4.48 -7.09
C VAL A 170 1.64 3.39 -7.58
N VAL A 171 1.29 2.44 -6.71
CA VAL A 171 0.36 1.36 -7.02
C VAL A 171 -0.75 1.29 -5.99
N SER A 172 -1.95 0.94 -6.44
CA SER A 172 -3.11 0.80 -5.57
C SER A 172 -3.92 -0.44 -5.95
N ASN A 173 -5.19 -0.28 -6.34
CA ASN A 173 -6.11 -1.38 -6.64
C ASN A 173 -6.11 -1.80 -8.12
N SER A 174 -5.16 -1.28 -8.89
CA SER A 174 -4.97 -1.50 -10.33
C SER A 174 -3.47 -1.65 -10.60
N TYR A 175 -3.06 -1.63 -11.85
CA TYR A 175 -1.65 -1.66 -12.24
C TYR A 175 -0.87 -0.43 -11.75
N MET A 176 0.46 -0.54 -11.75
CA MET A 176 1.39 0.54 -11.35
C MET A 176 1.14 1.83 -12.14
N ASP A 177 1.13 2.96 -11.44
CA ASP A 177 0.96 4.31 -11.96
C ASP A 177 -0.36 4.55 -12.73
N ASP A 178 -1.40 3.78 -12.42
CA ASP A 178 -2.74 4.02 -12.95
C ASP A 178 -3.34 5.34 -12.42
N THR A 179 -3.09 6.43 -13.17
CA THR A 179 -3.55 7.78 -12.84
C THR A 179 -5.05 7.98 -12.99
N SER A 180 -5.80 6.96 -13.46
CA SER A 180 -7.26 6.97 -13.42
C SER A 180 -7.77 6.98 -11.97
N TRP A 181 -6.95 6.54 -11.00
CA TRP A 181 -7.22 6.63 -9.57
C TRP A 181 -6.72 7.96 -8.99
N PRO A 182 -7.59 8.85 -8.47
CA PRO A 182 -7.16 10.15 -7.99
C PRO A 182 -6.20 10.09 -6.80
N LYS A 183 -6.31 9.06 -5.95
CA LYS A 183 -5.35 8.80 -4.86
C LYS A 183 -3.94 8.46 -5.37
N VAL A 184 -3.83 7.76 -6.51
CA VAL A 184 -2.54 7.42 -7.14
C VAL A 184 -1.92 8.69 -7.69
N LYS A 185 -2.69 9.47 -8.45
CA LYS A 185 -2.27 10.78 -8.97
C LYS A 185 -1.85 11.73 -7.85
N PHE A 186 -2.65 11.86 -6.80
CA PHE A 186 -2.36 12.72 -5.65
C PHE A 186 -1.06 12.30 -4.95
N LEU A 187 -0.94 11.03 -4.56
CA LEU A 187 0.24 10.56 -3.84
C LEU A 187 1.51 10.76 -4.67
N LYS A 188 1.47 10.43 -5.97
CA LYS A 188 2.61 10.62 -6.87
C LYS A 188 3.05 12.07 -6.95
N GLN A 189 2.10 12.98 -7.24
CA GLN A 189 2.38 14.41 -7.38
C GLN A 189 2.90 15.04 -6.09
N GLU A 190 2.31 14.72 -4.94
CA GLU A 190 2.74 15.29 -3.68
C GLU A 190 4.07 14.71 -3.19
N MET A 191 4.33 13.41 -3.41
CA MET A 191 5.66 12.85 -3.18
C MET A 191 6.70 13.54 -4.04
N GLU A 192 6.48 13.68 -5.35
CA GLU A 192 7.42 14.37 -6.25
C GLU A 192 7.68 15.82 -5.79
N LYS A 193 6.65 16.56 -5.36
CA LYS A 193 6.81 17.92 -4.81
C LYS A 193 7.63 17.97 -3.53
N ILE A 194 7.49 17.01 -2.62
CA ILE A 194 8.28 16.98 -1.38
C ILE A 194 9.72 16.58 -1.69
N LEU A 195 9.91 15.56 -2.52
CA LEU A 195 11.23 14.97 -2.77
C LEU A 195 12.12 15.84 -3.67
N THR A 196 11.54 16.75 -4.45
CA THR A 196 12.28 17.74 -5.25
C THR A 196 12.77 18.95 -4.43
N GLN A 197 12.40 19.07 -3.14
CA GLN A 197 12.88 20.15 -2.25
C GLN A 197 14.31 19.87 -1.75
N THR A 198 15.27 19.79 -2.67
CA THR A 198 16.66 19.37 -2.40
C THR A 198 17.46 20.28 -1.46
N ASN A 199 16.99 21.51 -1.21
CA ASN A 199 17.62 22.45 -0.29
C ASN A 199 17.28 22.19 1.18
N LYS A 200 16.36 21.26 1.48
CA LYS A 200 16.00 20.89 2.85
C LYS A 200 16.66 19.58 3.22
N THR A 201 17.20 19.54 4.43
CA THR A 201 17.61 18.29 5.08
C THR A 201 16.45 17.80 5.93
N PHE A 202 16.12 16.51 5.80
CA PHE A 202 15.11 15.87 6.62
C PHE A 202 15.77 14.83 7.51
N THR A 203 15.47 14.84 8.80
CA THR A 203 15.69 13.69 9.67
C THR A 203 14.80 12.52 9.25
N PRO A 204 15.13 11.26 9.60
CA PRO A 204 14.30 10.11 9.24
C PRO A 204 12.86 10.23 9.73
N ARG A 205 12.66 10.79 10.94
CA ARG A 205 11.34 11.03 11.53
C ARG A 205 10.56 12.13 10.82
N GLU A 206 11.21 13.23 10.42
CA GLU A 206 10.54 14.28 9.63
C GLU A 206 10.12 13.75 8.25
N MET A 207 10.98 12.98 7.57
CA MET A 207 10.65 12.35 6.30
C MET A 207 9.46 11.40 6.46
N ARG A 208 9.48 10.55 7.51
CA ARG A 208 8.34 9.69 7.88
C ARG A 208 7.05 10.50 8.07
N ASP A 209 7.09 11.59 8.82
CA ASP A 209 5.89 12.39 9.11
C ASP A 209 5.34 13.08 7.86
N HIS A 210 6.21 13.57 6.98
CA HIS A 210 5.81 14.08 5.66
C HIS A 210 5.09 13.01 4.84
N MET A 211 5.68 11.81 4.74
CA MET A 211 5.09 10.69 4.00
C MET A 211 3.76 10.22 4.61
N ALA A 212 3.68 10.12 5.93
CA ALA A 212 2.48 9.72 6.65
C ALA A 212 1.32 10.70 6.47
N ARG A 213 1.62 12.00 6.41
CA ARG A 213 0.62 13.04 6.09
C ARG A 213 0.05 12.84 4.70
N LEU A 214 0.84 12.47 3.70
CA LEU A 214 0.33 12.15 2.36
C LEU A 214 -0.61 10.95 2.36
N LEU A 215 -0.28 9.90 3.11
CA LEU A 215 -1.14 8.70 3.24
C LEU A 215 -2.47 8.99 3.94
N THR A 216 -2.48 9.97 4.84
CA THR A 216 -3.64 10.38 5.65
C THR A 216 -4.49 11.43 4.93
N SER A 217 -3.86 12.29 4.14
CA SER A 217 -4.52 13.38 3.43
C SER A 217 -5.21 12.84 2.18
N ARG A 218 -6.40 12.26 2.35
CA ARG A 218 -7.19 11.83 1.21
C ARG A 218 -7.99 13.01 0.66
N PRO A 219 -7.88 13.34 -0.63
CA PRO A 219 -8.97 14.06 -1.26
C PRO A 219 -10.23 13.18 -1.10
N LEU A 220 -11.21 13.65 -0.33
CA LEU A 220 -12.58 13.14 -0.45
C LEU A 220 -12.95 13.34 -1.91
N LEU A 221 -13.26 12.27 -2.64
CA LEU A 221 -13.71 12.39 -4.02
C LEU A 221 -15.06 13.10 -3.99
N PRO A 222 -15.20 14.32 -4.55
CA PRO A 222 -16.52 14.81 -4.91
C PRO A 222 -17.15 13.79 -5.85
N GLU A 223 -18.44 13.53 -5.71
CA GLU A 223 -19.17 12.57 -6.56
C GLU A 223 -18.99 12.86 -8.07
N SER A 224 -18.81 14.14 -8.42
CA SER A 224 -18.50 14.60 -9.77
C SER A 224 -17.13 14.14 -10.30
N GLN A 225 -16.14 13.93 -9.42
CA GLN A 225 -14.76 13.51 -9.76
C GLN A 225 -14.51 12.02 -9.55
N VAL A 226 -15.54 11.25 -9.16
CA VAL A 226 -15.48 9.78 -9.26
C VAL A 226 -15.22 9.44 -10.73
N PRO A 227 -14.11 8.76 -11.06
CA PRO A 227 -13.75 8.45 -12.44
C PRO A 227 -14.89 7.78 -13.20
N GLN A 228 -15.03 8.10 -14.48
CA GLN A 228 -16.11 7.58 -15.32
C GLN A 228 -16.14 6.04 -15.33
N TYR A 229 -14.98 5.37 -15.31
CA TYR A 229 -14.93 3.90 -15.21
C TYR A 229 -15.45 3.38 -13.86
N ILE A 230 -15.24 4.08 -12.73
CA ILE A 230 -15.84 3.68 -11.44
C ILE A 230 -17.37 3.87 -11.50
N LYS A 231 -17.84 4.95 -12.14
CA LYS A 231 -19.28 5.16 -12.36
C LYS A 231 -19.86 4.09 -13.28
N GLU A 232 -19.15 3.73 -14.34
CA GLU A 232 -19.52 2.67 -15.27
C GLU A 232 -19.44 1.28 -14.62
N GLU A 233 -18.47 1.04 -13.74
CA GLU A 233 -18.33 -0.20 -12.97
C GLU A 233 -19.42 -0.34 -11.91
N ILE A 234 -19.76 0.75 -11.22
CA ILE A 234 -20.94 0.80 -10.35
C ILE A 234 -22.17 0.51 -11.20
N LYS A 235 -22.31 1.16 -12.36
CA LYS A 235 -23.44 0.96 -13.29
C LYS A 235 -23.51 -0.50 -13.77
N THR A 236 -22.41 -1.11 -14.18
CA THR A 236 -22.35 -2.52 -14.61
C THR A 236 -22.67 -3.47 -13.48
N PHE A 237 -22.17 -3.21 -12.26
CA PHE A 237 -22.53 -3.97 -11.07
C PHE A 237 -24.04 -3.88 -10.81
N CYS A 238 -24.59 -2.66 -10.81
CA CYS A 238 -26.03 -2.42 -10.66
C CYS A 238 -26.83 -3.13 -11.76
N GLN A 239 -26.42 -3.04 -13.03
CA GLN A 239 -27.07 -3.66 -14.18
C GLN A 239 -27.05 -5.18 -14.08
N SER A 240 -25.93 -5.79 -13.67
CA SER A 240 -25.86 -7.24 -13.46
C SER A 240 -26.79 -7.75 -12.37
N LYS A 241 -27.06 -6.91 -11.35
CA LYS A 241 -28.06 -7.20 -10.31
C LYS A 241 -29.47 -6.94 -10.82
N MET A 242 -29.68 -5.89 -11.60
CA MET A 242 -30.96 -5.56 -12.26
C MET A 242 -31.42 -6.68 -13.17
N GLU A 243 -30.57 -7.29 -14.01
CA GLU A 243 -30.94 -8.43 -14.88
C GLU A 243 -31.54 -9.60 -14.08
N GLY A 244 -31.02 -9.88 -12.88
CA GLY A 244 -31.57 -10.88 -11.95
C GLY A 244 -32.93 -10.49 -11.35
N TYR A 245 -33.17 -9.19 -11.13
CA TYR A 245 -34.46 -8.68 -10.64
C TYR A 245 -35.51 -8.59 -11.75
N HIS A 246 -35.15 -8.10 -12.94
CA HIS A 246 -36.02 -8.03 -14.13
C HIS A 246 -36.52 -9.43 -14.50
N SER A 247 -35.64 -10.43 -14.56
CA SER A 247 -36.04 -11.83 -14.79
C SER A 247 -37.00 -12.37 -13.71
N SER A 248 -36.86 -11.95 -12.46
CA SER A 248 -37.76 -12.31 -11.36
C SER A 248 -39.11 -11.59 -11.44
N ILE A 249 -39.14 -10.31 -11.87
CA ILE A 249 -40.35 -9.50 -12.02
C ILE A 249 -41.20 -9.97 -13.20
N THR A 250 -40.57 -10.28 -14.35
CA THR A 250 -41.29 -10.81 -15.54
C THR A 250 -41.94 -12.17 -15.26
N SER A 251 -41.44 -12.93 -14.27
CA SER A 251 -42.02 -14.20 -13.85
C SER A 251 -43.28 -14.05 -12.97
N ILE A 252 -43.47 -12.88 -12.35
CA ILE A 252 -44.64 -12.55 -11.53
C ILE A 252 -45.65 -11.85 -12.43
N ASN A 253 -46.40 -12.67 -13.17
CA ASN A 253 -47.43 -12.22 -14.09
C ASN A 253 -48.65 -11.70 -13.30
N SER A 254 -48.68 -10.41 -12.96
CA SER A 254 -49.85 -9.82 -12.31
C SER A 254 -49.95 -8.31 -12.54
N GLY A 255 -50.46 -7.89 -13.71
CA GLY A 255 -51.22 -6.64 -13.91
C GLY A 255 -50.62 -5.29 -13.49
N ILE A 256 -49.37 -5.24 -13.03
CA ILE A 256 -48.69 -4.03 -12.56
C ILE A 256 -47.69 -3.64 -13.65
N THR A 257 -48.01 -2.58 -14.39
CA THR A 257 -47.07 -1.95 -15.32
C THR A 257 -46.06 -1.14 -14.51
N ILE A 258 -44.93 -1.75 -14.15
CA ILE A 258 -43.81 -1.02 -13.55
C ILE A 258 -43.13 -0.23 -14.68
N GLN A 259 -43.03 1.09 -14.55
CA GLN A 259 -42.17 1.87 -15.43
C GLN A 259 -40.72 1.51 -15.12
N LEU A 260 -40.11 0.72 -16.02
CA LEU A 260 -38.78 0.14 -15.83
C LEU A 260 -37.71 1.21 -15.58
N GLU A 261 -37.88 2.41 -16.16
CA GLU A 261 -36.95 3.55 -15.95
C GLU A 261 -36.95 4.08 -14.50
N GLU A 262 -38.12 4.23 -13.86
CA GLU A 262 -38.21 4.66 -12.46
C GLU A 262 -37.67 3.58 -11.50
N PHE A 263 -37.94 2.31 -11.83
CA PHE A 263 -37.40 1.17 -11.08
C PHE A 263 -35.87 1.11 -11.17
N ASP A 264 -35.31 1.27 -12.36
CA ASP A 264 -33.87 1.29 -12.59
C ASP A 264 -33.19 2.46 -11.85
N GLN A 265 -33.80 3.65 -11.83
CA GLN A 265 -33.31 4.79 -11.05
C GLN A 265 -33.30 4.51 -9.54
N MET A 266 -34.37 3.92 -9.01
CA MET A 266 -34.48 3.58 -7.59
C MET A 266 -33.46 2.51 -7.18
N ILE A 267 -33.23 1.51 -8.03
CA ILE A 267 -32.20 0.48 -7.82
C ILE A 267 -30.80 1.12 -7.87
N MET A 268 -30.52 1.97 -8.86
CA MET A 268 -29.24 2.69 -8.98
C MET A 268 -28.95 3.52 -7.74
N GLN A 269 -29.92 4.29 -7.25
CA GLN A 269 -29.76 5.08 -6.02
C GLN A 269 -29.51 4.18 -4.80
N SER A 270 -30.22 3.06 -4.70
CA SER A 270 -30.05 2.07 -3.61
C SER A 270 -28.66 1.43 -3.66
N CYS A 271 -28.17 1.07 -4.85
CA CYS A 271 -26.83 0.53 -5.03
C CYS A 271 -25.73 1.56 -4.75
N CYS A 272 -25.90 2.83 -5.13
CA CYS A 272 -25.00 3.91 -4.73
C CYS A 272 -24.95 4.07 -3.20
N ASN A 273 -26.11 4.02 -2.54
CA ASN A 273 -26.18 4.06 -1.08
C ASN A 273 -25.49 2.85 -0.43
N ILE A 274 -25.68 1.64 -0.98
CA ILE A 274 -24.98 0.42 -0.55
C ILE A 274 -23.47 0.55 -0.78
N PHE A 275 -23.03 1.15 -1.88
CA PHE A 275 -21.61 1.36 -2.19
C PHE A 275 -20.98 2.39 -1.24
N ILE A 276 -21.69 3.47 -0.93
CA ILE A 276 -21.28 4.44 0.09
C ILE A 276 -21.20 3.77 1.47
N ASP A 277 -22.20 2.97 1.84
CA ASP A 277 -22.21 2.20 3.09
C ASP A 277 -21.09 1.15 3.13
N TYR A 278 -20.79 0.54 1.98
CA TYR A 278 -19.66 -0.37 1.81
C TYR A 278 -18.33 0.36 2.00
N CYS A 279 -18.15 1.54 1.38
CA CYS A 279 -16.96 2.37 1.60
C CYS A 279 -16.81 2.81 3.06
N LYS A 280 -17.92 3.08 3.76
CA LYS A 280 -17.94 3.36 5.20
C LYS A 280 -17.50 2.18 6.07
N LYS A 281 -17.44 0.96 5.53
CA LYS A 281 -16.93 -0.24 6.22
C LYS A 281 -15.43 -0.43 6.08
N PHE A 282 -14.72 0.44 5.37
CA PHE A 282 -13.26 0.40 5.25
C PHE A 282 -12.60 1.58 5.97
N LYS A 283 -11.44 1.33 6.55
CA LYS A 283 -10.54 2.34 7.10
C LYS A 283 -9.10 2.08 6.70
N THR A 284 -8.24 3.07 6.88
CA THR A 284 -6.82 2.77 7.11
C THR A 284 -6.75 1.88 8.34
N LYS A 285 -6.08 0.73 8.23
CA LYS A 285 -5.79 -0.18 9.34
C LYS A 285 -4.37 0.01 9.86
N SER A 286 -3.42 0.23 8.94
CA SER A 286 -2.03 0.47 9.30
C SER A 286 -1.32 1.30 8.25
N GLN A 287 -0.25 1.97 8.66
CA GLN A 287 0.68 2.65 7.77
C GLN A 287 2.10 2.16 8.01
N VAL A 288 2.84 2.02 6.93
CA VAL A 288 4.27 1.69 6.95
C VAL A 288 5.04 2.74 6.18
N VAL A 289 6.18 3.16 6.73
CA VAL A 289 7.19 3.93 6.00
C VAL A 289 8.52 3.22 6.14
N MET A 290 9.14 2.86 5.03
CA MET A 290 10.51 2.37 5.00
C MET A 290 11.42 3.39 4.34
N LEU A 291 12.57 3.69 4.95
CA LEU A 291 13.57 4.60 4.43
C LEU A 291 14.92 3.87 4.34
N VAL A 292 15.66 4.10 3.26
CA VAL A 292 17.09 3.79 3.18
C VAL A 292 17.81 5.10 2.99
N ASP A 293 18.77 5.41 3.87
CA ASP A 293 19.61 6.59 3.73
C ASP A 293 20.95 6.29 3.01
N ASN A 294 21.71 7.34 2.69
CA ASN A 294 23.03 7.19 2.06
C ASN A 294 24.09 6.54 2.96
N ASN A 295 23.89 6.52 4.28
CA ASN A 295 24.77 5.82 5.22
C ASN A 295 24.48 4.31 5.23
N GLY A 296 23.45 3.88 4.51
CA GLY A 296 23.01 2.50 4.43
C GLY A 296 22.18 2.06 5.63
N ASP A 297 21.72 3.00 6.45
CA ASP A 297 20.76 2.69 7.50
C ASP A 297 19.38 2.46 6.88
N VAL A 298 18.71 1.40 7.34
CA VAL A 298 17.32 1.11 6.98
C VAL A 298 16.43 1.44 8.17
N TYR A 299 15.38 2.21 7.93
CA TYR A 299 14.37 2.57 8.92
C TYR A 299 13.06 1.92 8.53
N PHE A 300 12.40 1.23 9.46
CA PHE A 300 11.05 0.72 9.29
C PHE A 300 10.16 1.33 10.37
N TYR A 301 9.17 2.09 9.92
CA TYR A 301 8.17 2.71 10.75
C TYR A 301 6.84 2.03 10.51
N TYR A 302 6.18 1.60 11.57
CA TYR A 302 4.85 1.04 11.52
C TYR A 302 3.95 1.75 12.52
N ARG A 303 2.70 2.00 12.13
CA ARG A 303 1.65 2.34 13.10
C ARG A 303 0.36 1.62 12.77
N ASN A 304 -0.31 1.15 13.81
CA ASN A 304 -1.70 0.73 13.74
C ASN A 304 -2.58 1.96 13.96
N THR A 305 -3.49 2.24 13.04
CA THR A 305 -4.35 3.42 13.12
C THR A 305 -5.57 3.21 14.01
N ASP A 306 -5.84 1.98 14.45
CA ASP A 306 -6.91 1.68 15.40
C ASP A 306 -6.59 2.23 16.79
N GLU A 307 -5.31 2.24 17.16
CA GLU A 307 -4.81 2.78 18.43
C GLU A 307 -4.86 4.32 18.48
N LEU A 308 -4.98 4.98 17.32
CA LEU A 308 -5.16 6.44 17.22
C LEU A 308 -6.62 6.88 17.41
N ILE A 309 -7.56 5.92 17.50
CA ILE A 309 -9.00 6.15 17.72
C ILE A 309 -9.34 5.77 19.17
N VAL A 310 -8.53 6.20 20.14
CA VAL A 310 -9.03 6.45 21.49
C VAL A 310 -9.25 7.96 21.59
N PRO A 311 -10.48 8.46 21.46
CA PRO A 311 -10.73 9.85 21.74
C PRO A 311 -10.61 10.01 23.26
N GLU A 312 -9.50 10.53 23.76
CA GLU A 312 -9.59 11.27 25.01
C GLU A 312 -10.46 12.51 24.71
N PRO A 313 -11.61 12.67 25.37
CA PRO A 313 -12.38 13.89 25.24
C PRO A 313 -11.52 14.99 25.85
N LEU A 314 -11.02 15.92 25.02
CA LEU A 314 -10.47 17.18 25.52
C LEU A 314 -11.54 17.82 26.40
N LEU A 315 -11.30 17.86 27.71
CA LEU A 315 -12.17 18.57 28.64
C LEU A 315 -12.24 20.04 28.20
N PRO A 316 -13.41 20.70 28.32
CA PRO A 316 -13.65 22.04 27.73
C PRO A 316 -12.72 23.16 28.21
N ASN A 317 -11.88 22.92 29.21
CA ASN A 317 -11.14 23.95 29.93
C ASN A 317 -9.67 24.10 29.49
N GLU A 318 -9.17 23.28 28.55
CA GLU A 318 -7.81 23.45 28.00
C GLU A 318 -7.77 24.22 26.67
N ALA A 319 -8.94 24.65 26.18
CA ALA A 319 -9.07 25.53 25.02
C ALA A 319 -8.84 27.01 25.40
N SER A 320 -7.66 27.35 25.90
CA SER A 320 -7.25 28.76 26.07
C SER A 320 -6.19 29.14 25.03
N GLY A 321 -6.67 29.68 23.91
CA GLY A 321 -6.10 30.84 23.24
C GLY A 321 -4.80 30.69 22.46
N VAL A 322 -4.92 30.51 21.14
CA VAL A 322 -4.05 31.24 20.19
C VAL A 322 -4.95 32.09 19.31
N HIS A 323 -5.00 33.39 19.62
CA HIS A 323 -5.69 34.39 18.81
C HIS A 323 -5.03 34.50 17.44
N GLY A 324 -5.84 34.39 16.38
CA GLY A 324 -5.49 34.88 15.04
C GLY A 324 -5.28 33.82 13.96
N ALA A 325 -6.34 33.09 13.59
CA ALA A 325 -6.43 32.49 12.26
C ALA A 325 -7.91 32.26 11.87
N GLN A 326 -8.48 33.18 11.08
CA GLN A 326 -9.62 32.84 10.24
C GLN A 326 -9.11 31.96 9.09
N GLY A 327 -9.49 30.68 9.06
CA GLY A 327 -9.24 29.83 7.90
C GLY A 327 -9.15 28.34 8.21
N ARG A 328 -10.11 27.58 7.63
CA ARG A 328 -10.14 26.11 7.42
C ARG A 328 -9.61 25.24 8.57
N ARG A 329 -10.53 24.56 9.26
CA ARG A 329 -10.23 23.41 10.12
C ARG A 329 -9.64 22.27 9.28
N SER A 330 -8.32 22.19 9.15
CA SER A 330 -7.63 20.94 8.88
C SER A 330 -7.62 20.13 10.17
N MET A 331 -8.23 18.95 10.18
CA MET A 331 -8.02 17.99 11.25
C MET A 331 -6.56 17.52 11.14
N ASP A 332 -5.67 18.16 11.89
CA ASP A 332 -4.32 17.68 12.12
C ASP A 332 -4.42 16.41 12.99
N PHE A 333 -4.62 15.26 12.34
CA PHE A 333 -4.48 13.98 13.01
C PHE A 333 -3.03 13.84 13.46
N ALA A 334 -2.84 13.67 14.77
CA ALA A 334 -1.54 13.47 15.39
C ALA A 334 -0.75 12.36 14.64
N CYS A 335 0.47 12.67 14.22
CA CYS A 335 1.43 11.71 13.65
C CYS A 335 2.05 10.82 14.75
N GLY A 336 1.27 10.40 15.75
CA GLY A 336 1.68 9.54 16.86
C GLY A 336 1.55 8.04 16.55
N GLY A 337 1.88 7.20 17.53
CA GLY A 337 1.66 5.74 17.50
C GLY A 337 2.65 4.93 16.68
N TRP A 338 3.85 5.47 16.40
CA TRP A 338 4.85 4.77 15.59
C TRP A 338 5.71 3.81 16.41
N LYS A 339 5.73 2.54 15.98
CA LYS A 339 6.81 1.60 16.25
C LYS A 339 7.93 1.88 15.26
N GLU A 340 9.13 2.15 15.77
CA GLU A 340 10.32 2.49 14.99
C GLU A 340 11.38 1.41 15.14
N TYR A 341 11.86 0.90 14.01
CA TYR A 341 12.94 -0.06 13.94
C TYR A 341 14.04 0.51 13.05
N LYS A 342 15.20 0.80 13.63
CA LYS A 342 16.42 1.12 12.87
C LYS A 342 17.22 -0.15 12.69
N ILE A 343 17.30 -0.64 11.45
CA ILE A 343 17.92 -1.91 11.11
C ILE A 343 19.15 -1.60 10.28
N GLY A 344 20.30 -1.51 10.95
CA GLY A 344 21.56 -1.11 10.33
C GLY A 344 22.24 -2.23 9.55
N ILE A 345 23.11 -1.84 8.63
CA ILE A 345 24.09 -2.74 7.96
C ILE A 345 25.31 -3.02 8.87
N THR A 346 25.42 -2.33 10.00
CA THR A 346 26.62 -2.30 10.84
C THR A 346 26.82 -3.58 11.64
N THR A 347 27.56 -4.55 11.07
CA THR A 347 28.80 -5.17 11.64
C THR A 347 29.11 -6.57 11.11
N HIS A 348 29.24 -6.78 9.80
CA HIS A 348 30.09 -7.88 9.30
C HIS A 348 31.13 -7.24 8.36
N TYR A 349 32.41 -7.27 8.77
CA TYR A 349 33.62 -6.69 8.14
C TYR A 349 34.30 -5.52 8.88
N LYS A 350 34.44 -5.62 10.21
CA LYS A 350 35.73 -5.30 10.87
C LYS A 350 36.02 -6.37 11.90
N LYS A 351 37.02 -7.21 11.62
CA LYS A 351 37.67 -8.07 12.61
C LYS A 351 38.36 -7.14 13.63
N ARG A 352 37.65 -6.76 14.70
CA ARG A 352 38.24 -6.19 15.91
C ARG A 352 37.63 -6.88 17.11
N THR A 353 38.41 -7.81 17.63
CA THR A 353 38.38 -8.33 18.99
C THR A 353 38.26 -7.19 20.00
N SER A 354 37.19 -7.18 20.79
CA SER A 354 37.22 -6.99 22.25
C SER A 354 35.77 -6.98 22.77
N PHE A 355 35.43 -8.05 23.50
CA PHE A 355 34.28 -8.09 24.39
C PHE A 355 34.53 -7.15 25.57
N GLU A 356 33.54 -6.37 25.98
CA GLU A 356 33.37 -5.99 27.39
C GLU A 356 31.90 -5.62 27.63
N TYR A 357 31.24 -6.42 28.46
CA TYR A 357 29.94 -6.13 29.06
C TYR A 357 30.20 -5.36 30.34
N HIS A 358 29.46 -4.28 30.59
CA HIS A 358 29.26 -3.76 31.93
C HIS A 358 27.78 -3.62 32.24
N HIS A 359 27.48 -4.05 33.47
CA HIS A 359 26.18 -4.29 34.11
C HIS A 359 25.28 -3.06 34.23
#